data_AF-A0A9P9G0X6-F1
#
_entry.id   AF-A0A9P9G0X6-F1
#
_cell.length_a   1.000
_cell.length_b   1.000
_cell.length_c   1.000
_cell.angle_alpha   90.00
_cell.angle_beta   90.00
_cell.angle_gamma   90.00
#
_symmetry.space_group_name_H-M   'P 1'
#
loop_
_entity.id
_entity.type
_entity.pdbx_description
1 polymer ?
#
loop_
_entity_poly.entity_id
_entity_poly.type
_entity_poly.pdbx_seq_one_letter_code
_entity_poly.pdbx_strand_id
1 'polypeptide(L)'
;MTPTPLPSFNQLFLSGQGPRANDAVKRLFWILEGPLESSIFVLDDPAQPEGPRQPYFQQTLAGTTWHPVSQEPMTTAGVSSITVKARSPLDDWQASWKDEHRHADPDDEDCVFEEAIAEDGWVYDRLLRCCGEDLPPKAPSLVVEASDKPYVTVHDYLTAVHPWLLPLRQNILSAMSVFNPVPAGIKLVVDCTSVDGVNIREEGEWIRGRRPTGPAVGPSLEPFASLGMQPDITLFMPHDPNTPGYDRYREFHQRLNEIGQGWERW
;
A
#
# COMPACT_ATOMS: atom_id res chain seq x y z
N MET A 1 -24.50 14.92 -33.03
CA MET A 1 -24.00 15.29 -31.69
C MET A 1 -22.78 14.42 -31.42
N THR A 2 -21.60 14.99 -31.34
CA THR A 2 -20.40 14.26 -30.90
C THR A 2 -20.56 13.93 -29.42
N PRO A 3 -20.30 12.68 -28.98
CA PRO A 3 -20.37 12.34 -27.57
C PRO A 3 -19.34 13.17 -26.80
N THR A 4 -19.74 13.73 -25.66
CA THR A 4 -18.83 14.46 -24.77
C THR A 4 -17.71 13.50 -24.33
N PRO A 5 -16.43 13.87 -24.50
CA PRO A 5 -15.33 13.01 -24.09
C PRO A 5 -15.36 12.82 -22.57
N LEU A 6 -15.03 11.60 -22.11
CA LEU A 6 -14.97 11.30 -20.68
C LEU A 6 -13.85 12.11 -20.01
N PRO A 7 -14.05 12.57 -18.76
CA PRO A 7 -13.02 13.26 -18.00
C PRO A 7 -11.89 12.30 -17.61
N SER A 8 -10.72 12.86 -17.32
CA SER A 8 -9.61 12.13 -16.69
C SER A 8 -9.91 11.84 -15.21
N PHE A 9 -9.20 10.88 -14.63
CA PHE A 9 -9.27 10.57 -13.21
C PHE A 9 -9.00 11.80 -12.33
N ASN A 10 -7.95 12.56 -12.64
CA ASN A 10 -7.59 13.76 -11.87
C ASN A 10 -8.68 14.84 -11.93
N GLN A 11 -9.33 15.02 -13.07
CA GLN A 11 -10.45 15.98 -13.19
C GLN A 11 -11.63 15.57 -12.31
N LEU A 12 -11.99 14.28 -12.27
CA LEU A 12 -13.06 13.79 -11.39
C LEU A 12 -12.65 13.86 -9.91
N PHE A 13 -11.39 13.57 -9.60
CA PHE A 13 -10.88 13.69 -8.24
C PHE A 13 -10.96 15.12 -7.73
N LEU A 14 -10.48 16.10 -8.52
CA LEU A 14 -10.50 17.52 -8.17
C LEU A 14 -11.92 18.11 -8.09
N SER A 15 -12.91 17.51 -8.76
CA SER A 15 -14.32 17.90 -8.64
C SER A 15 -15.05 17.25 -7.46
N GLY A 16 -14.34 16.50 -6.60
CA GLY A 16 -14.90 15.80 -5.45
C GLY A 16 -15.56 14.46 -5.76
N GLN A 17 -15.42 13.97 -7.01
CA GLN A 17 -15.97 12.70 -7.48
C GLN A 17 -14.88 11.65 -7.67
N GLY A 18 -13.98 11.49 -6.68
CA GLY A 18 -12.86 10.54 -6.73
C GLY A 18 -13.31 9.14 -7.19
N PRO A 19 -12.97 8.71 -8.43
CA PRO A 19 -13.44 7.45 -8.95
C PRO A 19 -12.89 6.29 -8.14
N ARG A 20 -13.74 5.31 -7.80
CA ARG A 20 -13.30 4.12 -7.08
C ARG A 20 -12.86 3.04 -8.07
N ALA A 21 -11.94 2.18 -7.64
CA ALA A 21 -11.63 0.96 -8.38
C ALA A 21 -12.91 0.13 -8.58
N ASN A 22 -13.07 -0.43 -9.77
CA ASN A 22 -14.12 -1.41 -10.04
C ASN A 22 -13.89 -2.68 -9.18
N ASP A 23 -14.95 -3.36 -8.78
CA ASP A 23 -14.85 -4.63 -8.04
C ASP A 23 -14.06 -5.71 -8.81
N ALA A 24 -14.09 -5.65 -10.14
CA ALA A 24 -13.23 -6.42 -11.04
C ALA A 24 -11.73 -6.27 -10.70
N VAL A 25 -11.28 -5.04 -10.43
CA VAL A 25 -9.88 -4.71 -10.11
C VAL A 25 -9.47 -5.29 -8.75
N LYS A 26 -10.41 -5.32 -7.79
CA LYS A 26 -10.14 -5.84 -6.44
C LYS A 26 -9.80 -7.33 -6.43
N ARG A 27 -10.19 -8.06 -7.49
CA ARG A 27 -9.93 -9.49 -7.69
C ARG A 27 -8.55 -9.77 -8.29
N LEU A 28 -7.82 -8.75 -8.73
CA LEU A 28 -6.50 -8.95 -9.33
C LEU A 28 -5.49 -9.35 -8.26
N PHE A 29 -4.87 -10.51 -8.49
CA PHE A 29 -3.67 -10.94 -7.79
C PHE A 29 -2.50 -10.82 -8.77
N TRP A 30 -1.65 -9.82 -8.53
CA TRP A 30 -0.67 -9.38 -9.51
C TRP A 30 0.74 -9.47 -8.95
N ILE A 31 1.50 -10.42 -9.46
CA ILE A 31 2.92 -10.62 -9.13
C ILE A 31 3.76 -9.66 -9.96
N LEU A 32 4.68 -8.93 -9.31
CA LEU A 32 5.61 -8.04 -9.99
C LEU A 32 6.87 -8.78 -10.46
N GLU A 33 6.71 -9.72 -11.37
CA GLU A 33 7.82 -10.52 -11.90
C GLU A 33 7.48 -10.99 -13.31
N GLY A 34 8.47 -11.25 -14.17
CA GLY A 34 8.23 -11.87 -15.48
C GLY A 34 7.33 -11.05 -16.43
N PRO A 35 6.82 -11.67 -17.50
CA PRO A 35 5.90 -11.04 -18.45
C PRO A 35 4.45 -11.03 -17.94
N LEU A 36 3.63 -10.12 -18.48
CA LEU A 36 2.23 -9.90 -18.07
C LEU A 36 1.40 -11.19 -18.06
N GLU A 37 1.61 -12.02 -19.08
CA GLU A 37 0.88 -13.24 -19.39
C GLU A 37 0.98 -14.30 -18.29
N SER A 38 2.07 -14.31 -17.53
CA SER A 38 2.31 -15.29 -16.46
C SER A 38 2.09 -14.75 -15.05
N SER A 39 1.86 -13.45 -14.91
CA SER A 39 2.09 -12.76 -13.65
C SER A 39 0.84 -12.16 -13.03
N ILE A 40 -0.29 -12.28 -13.72
CA ILE A 40 -1.58 -11.79 -13.27
C ILE A 40 -2.56 -12.95 -13.17
N PHE A 41 -3.23 -13.00 -12.04
CA PHE A 41 -4.27 -13.95 -11.72
C PHE A 41 -5.52 -13.22 -11.25
N VAL A 42 -6.66 -13.86 -11.39
CA VAL A 42 -7.97 -13.34 -11.00
C VAL A 42 -8.54 -14.26 -9.93
N LEU A 43 -8.77 -13.70 -8.76
CA LEU A 43 -9.44 -14.39 -7.66
C LEU A 43 -10.91 -14.60 -7.98
N ASP A 44 -11.49 -15.72 -7.53
CA ASP A 44 -12.94 -15.91 -7.61
C ASP A 44 -13.66 -14.95 -6.64
N ASP A 45 -13.14 -14.79 -5.42
CA ASP A 45 -13.65 -13.88 -4.39
C ASP A 45 -12.51 -12.99 -3.84
N PRO A 46 -12.60 -11.65 -3.94
CA PRO A 46 -11.56 -10.75 -3.43
C PRO A 46 -11.41 -10.77 -1.90
N ALA A 47 -12.39 -11.30 -1.16
CA ALA A 47 -12.31 -11.50 0.30
C ALA A 47 -11.54 -12.78 0.68
N GLN A 48 -11.21 -13.64 -0.29
CA GLN A 48 -10.46 -14.87 -0.11
C GLN A 48 -9.12 -14.80 -0.84
N PRO A 49 -8.11 -14.07 -0.32
CA PRO A 49 -6.83 -13.88 -1.00
C PRO A 49 -6.05 -15.18 -1.24
N GLU A 50 -6.35 -16.23 -0.47
CA GLU A 50 -5.76 -17.58 -0.58
C GLU A 50 -6.68 -18.56 -1.32
N GLY A 51 -7.83 -18.10 -1.81
CA GLY A 51 -8.79 -18.91 -2.54
C GLY A 51 -8.33 -19.25 -3.96
N PRO A 52 -9.19 -19.96 -4.74
CA PRO A 52 -8.91 -20.32 -6.12
C PRO A 52 -8.59 -19.11 -7.00
N ARG A 53 -7.66 -19.30 -7.94
CA ARG A 53 -7.14 -18.28 -8.85
C ARG A 53 -7.22 -18.76 -10.29
N GLN A 54 -7.70 -17.91 -11.18
CA GLN A 54 -7.70 -18.15 -12.61
C GLN A 54 -6.59 -17.34 -13.28
N PRO A 55 -5.87 -17.88 -14.27
CA PRO A 55 -4.86 -17.10 -14.98
C PRO A 55 -5.52 -15.99 -15.80
N TYR A 56 -4.91 -14.80 -15.79
CA TYR A 56 -5.40 -13.65 -16.57
C TYR A 56 -5.23 -13.86 -18.07
N PHE A 57 -4.21 -14.59 -18.49
CA PHE A 57 -3.95 -14.97 -19.88
C PHE A 57 -3.92 -16.49 -20.01
N GLN A 58 -4.54 -17.00 -21.06
CA GLN A 58 -4.53 -18.42 -21.39
C GLN A 58 -4.10 -18.61 -22.83
N GLN A 59 -3.10 -19.47 -23.02
CA GLN A 59 -2.72 -19.97 -24.33
C GLN A 59 -3.22 -21.42 -24.47
N THR A 60 -4.09 -21.64 -25.45
CA THR A 60 -4.65 -22.97 -25.76
C THR A 60 -4.33 -23.35 -27.20
N LEU A 61 -4.59 -24.61 -27.58
CA LEU A 61 -4.50 -25.04 -28.97
C LEU A 61 -5.43 -24.26 -29.91
N ALA A 62 -6.51 -23.67 -29.37
CA ALA A 62 -7.47 -22.85 -30.12
C ALA A 62 -7.04 -21.37 -30.25
N GLY A 63 -5.96 -20.95 -29.59
CA GLY A 63 -5.45 -19.59 -29.63
C GLY A 63 -5.20 -19.00 -28.23
N THR A 64 -4.98 -17.68 -28.20
CA THR A 64 -4.74 -16.90 -26.99
C THR A 64 -6.02 -16.21 -26.54
N THR A 65 -6.30 -16.22 -25.23
CA THR A 65 -7.49 -15.59 -24.67
C THR A 65 -7.16 -14.88 -23.36
N TRP A 66 -7.64 -13.65 -23.23
CA TRP A 66 -7.59 -12.86 -22.00
C TRP A 66 -8.82 -13.14 -21.15
N HIS A 67 -8.66 -13.13 -19.83
CA HIS A 67 -9.76 -13.29 -18.89
C HIS A 67 -10.79 -12.16 -19.07
N PRO A 68 -12.12 -12.41 -18.96
CA PRO A 68 -13.17 -11.41 -19.19
C PRO A 68 -13.00 -10.09 -18.42
N VAL A 69 -12.38 -10.15 -17.24
CA VAL A 69 -12.01 -8.99 -16.42
C VAL A 69 -11.19 -7.94 -17.20
N SER A 70 -10.45 -8.35 -18.24
CA SER A 70 -9.64 -7.46 -19.07
C SER A 70 -10.47 -6.37 -19.76
N GLN A 71 -11.75 -6.66 -20.01
CA GLN A 71 -12.67 -5.78 -20.71
C GLN A 71 -13.44 -4.84 -19.78
N GLU A 72 -13.38 -5.05 -18.47
CA GLU A 72 -14.05 -4.22 -17.47
C GLU A 72 -13.38 -2.83 -17.37
N PRO A 73 -14.14 -1.77 -17.02
CA PRO A 73 -13.54 -0.47 -16.74
C PRO A 73 -12.70 -0.54 -15.47
N MET A 74 -11.56 0.16 -15.46
CA MET A 74 -10.66 0.22 -14.30
C MET A 74 -11.34 0.88 -13.08
N THR A 75 -12.25 1.82 -13.34
CA THR A 75 -12.96 2.60 -12.32
C THR A 75 -14.47 2.46 -12.46
N THR A 76 -15.20 2.69 -11.36
CA THR A 76 -16.68 2.62 -11.35
C THR A 76 -17.31 3.71 -12.23
N ALA A 77 -16.72 4.91 -12.24
CA ALA A 77 -17.01 5.95 -13.23
C ALA A 77 -15.96 5.87 -14.33
N GLY A 78 -16.37 5.71 -15.59
CA GLY A 78 -15.42 5.63 -16.72
C GLY A 78 -14.58 6.92 -16.85
N VAL A 79 -13.26 6.76 -16.96
CA VAL A 79 -12.30 7.86 -17.14
C VAL A 79 -11.48 7.65 -18.39
N SER A 80 -11.15 8.72 -19.10
CA SER A 80 -10.35 8.66 -20.33
C SER A 80 -8.86 8.43 -20.07
N SER A 81 -8.36 8.81 -18.90
CA SER A 81 -6.96 8.58 -18.49
C SER A 81 -6.79 8.55 -16.97
N ILE A 82 -5.72 7.88 -16.52
CA ILE A 82 -5.31 7.75 -15.12
C ILE A 82 -3.81 8.07 -15.02
N THR A 83 -3.42 8.99 -14.14
CA THR A 83 -2.02 9.17 -13.77
C THR A 83 -1.70 8.25 -12.58
N VAL A 84 -0.90 7.23 -12.82
CA VAL A 84 -0.50 6.22 -11.84
C VAL A 84 0.84 6.63 -11.22
N LYS A 85 0.90 6.66 -9.89
CA LYS A 85 2.15 6.82 -9.14
C LYS A 85 2.57 5.49 -8.54
N ALA A 86 3.86 5.17 -8.59
CA ALA A 86 4.41 4.09 -7.79
C ALA A 86 4.53 4.63 -6.36
N ARG A 87 3.53 4.36 -5.53
CA ARG A 87 3.45 4.85 -4.15
C ARG A 87 4.35 3.99 -3.27
N SER A 88 3.85 3.46 -2.17
CA SER A 88 4.66 2.70 -1.23
C SER A 88 5.28 1.49 -1.93
N PRO A 89 6.60 1.29 -1.81
CA PRO A 89 7.53 1.98 -0.90
C PRO A 89 8.27 3.20 -1.50
N LEU A 90 8.10 3.51 -2.78
CA LEU A 90 8.94 4.48 -3.50
C LEU A 90 8.64 5.96 -3.15
N ASP A 91 7.41 6.31 -2.80
CA ASP A 91 7.04 7.68 -2.41
C ASP A 91 7.65 8.07 -1.06
N ASP A 92 7.72 7.12 -0.14
CA ASP A 92 8.31 7.31 1.18
C ASP A 92 9.83 7.10 1.21
N TRP A 93 10.43 6.53 0.15
CA TRP A 93 11.84 6.10 0.15
C TRP A 93 12.82 7.22 0.52
N GLN A 94 12.68 8.42 -0.05
CA GLN A 94 13.56 9.54 0.30
C GLN A 94 13.40 9.98 1.77
N ALA A 95 12.18 9.90 2.31
CA ALA A 95 11.92 10.26 3.69
C ALA A 95 12.50 9.21 4.65
N SER A 96 12.28 7.92 4.36
CA SER A 96 12.86 6.81 5.12
C SER A 96 14.38 6.83 5.09
N TRP A 97 14.97 7.05 3.91
CA TRP A 97 16.43 7.15 3.78
C TRP A 97 16.99 8.30 4.63
N LYS A 98 16.32 9.46 4.63
CA LYS A 98 16.73 10.59 5.50
C LYS A 98 16.60 10.28 6.99
N ASP A 99 15.59 9.50 7.39
CA ASP A 99 15.37 9.13 8.80
C ASP A 99 16.47 8.18 9.30
N GLU A 100 16.90 7.22 8.46
CA GLU A 100 18.06 6.35 8.74
C GLU A 100 19.38 7.14 8.82
N HIS A 101 19.52 8.17 7.98
CA HIS A 101 20.71 9.02 7.89
C HIS A 101 20.61 10.31 8.73
N ARG A 102 19.84 10.31 9.83
CA ARG A 102 19.79 11.45 10.77
C ARG A 102 21.11 11.74 11.47
N HIS A 103 22.07 10.82 11.37
CA HIS A 103 23.42 10.98 11.88
C HIS A 103 24.33 11.77 10.92
N ALA A 104 23.88 12.09 9.70
CA ALA A 104 24.69 12.80 8.71
C ALA A 104 25.13 14.17 9.24
N ASP A 105 26.42 14.46 9.08
CA ASP A 105 27.06 15.69 9.56
C ASP A 105 27.79 16.37 8.39
N PRO A 106 27.66 17.70 8.20
CA PRO A 106 28.40 18.44 7.18
C PRO A 106 29.93 18.32 7.27
N ASP A 107 30.48 18.01 8.45
CA ASP A 107 31.92 17.82 8.68
C ASP A 107 32.39 16.38 8.36
N ASP A 108 31.46 15.47 8.05
CA ASP A 108 31.78 14.09 7.64
C ASP A 108 32.05 14.01 6.14
N GLU A 109 33.22 13.47 5.76
CA GLU A 109 33.63 13.30 4.37
C GLU A 109 32.70 12.35 3.57
N ASP A 110 31.98 11.46 4.26
CA ASP A 110 31.01 10.54 3.65
C ASP A 110 29.64 11.20 3.39
N CYS A 111 29.44 12.45 3.85
CA CYS A 111 28.21 13.19 3.68
C CYS A 111 28.34 14.29 2.61
N VAL A 112 27.39 14.34 1.67
CA VAL A 112 27.32 15.42 0.67
C VAL A 112 26.00 16.15 0.83
N PHE A 113 26.07 17.47 0.97
CA PHE A 113 24.91 18.35 1.05
C PHE A 113 24.87 19.30 -0.15
N GLU A 114 23.67 19.67 -0.59
CA GLU A 114 23.43 20.80 -1.49
C GLU A 114 22.57 21.85 -0.82
N GLU A 115 22.81 23.13 -1.11
CA GLU A 115 21.89 24.19 -0.73
C GLU A 115 20.61 24.06 -1.59
N ALA A 116 19.46 23.93 -0.93
CA ALA A 116 18.15 23.82 -1.57
C ALA A 116 17.22 24.93 -1.09
N ILE A 117 16.28 25.32 -1.96
CA ILE A 117 15.28 26.35 -1.66
C ILE A 117 13.90 25.69 -1.62
N ALA A 118 13.20 25.84 -0.50
CA ALA A 118 11.83 25.39 -0.33
C ALA A 118 10.84 26.26 -1.14
N GLU A 119 9.62 25.78 -1.34
CA GLU A 119 8.59 26.49 -2.12
C GLU A 119 8.22 27.86 -1.52
N ASP A 120 8.39 28.04 -0.21
CA ASP A 120 8.18 29.28 0.52
C ASP A 120 9.42 30.20 0.57
N GLY A 121 10.50 29.82 -0.13
CA GLY A 121 11.74 30.57 -0.24
C GLY A 121 12.76 30.32 0.88
N TRP A 122 12.49 29.42 1.82
CA TRP A 122 13.46 29.04 2.85
C TRP A 122 14.62 28.23 2.27
N VAL A 123 15.84 28.67 2.56
CA VAL A 123 17.08 27.97 2.18
C VAL A 123 17.41 26.93 3.25
N TYR A 124 17.70 25.70 2.85
CA TYR A 124 18.09 24.60 3.74
C TYR A 124 19.12 23.70 3.06
N ASP A 125 19.97 23.06 3.85
CA ASP A 125 20.91 22.06 3.35
C ASP A 125 20.19 20.72 3.15
N ARG A 126 20.25 20.21 1.93
CA ARG A 126 19.67 18.94 1.53
C ARG A 126 20.76 17.89 1.41
N LEU A 127 20.65 16.86 2.24
CA LEU A 127 21.51 15.69 2.15
C LEU A 127 21.31 14.94 0.81
N LEU A 128 22.40 14.74 0.09
CA LEU A 128 22.49 14.07 -1.22
C LEU A 128 23.20 12.72 -1.16
N ARG A 129 24.09 12.50 -0.20
CA ARG A 129 24.81 11.24 -0.01
C ARG A 129 25.20 11.09 1.45
N CYS A 130 25.15 9.88 1.98
CA CYS A 130 25.61 9.51 3.32
C CYS A 130 25.89 7.99 3.35
N CYS A 131 26.81 7.52 4.19
CA CYS A 131 27.17 6.10 4.30
C CYS A 131 27.53 5.41 2.97
N GLY A 132 28.05 6.17 2.00
CA GLY A 132 28.35 5.66 0.65
C GLY A 132 27.11 5.42 -0.24
N GLU A 133 25.91 5.81 0.22
CA GLU A 133 24.66 5.73 -0.53
C GLU A 133 24.23 7.10 -1.05
N ASP A 134 23.79 7.16 -2.30
CA ASP A 134 23.18 8.34 -2.88
C ASP A 134 21.72 8.50 -2.44
N LEU A 135 21.26 9.74 -2.38
CA LEU A 135 19.88 10.09 -2.16
C LEU A 135 18.99 9.35 -3.18
N PRO A 136 17.98 8.60 -2.72
CA PRO A 136 17.14 7.84 -3.63
C PRO A 136 16.41 8.72 -4.66
N PRO A 137 16.13 8.19 -5.86
CA PRO A 137 15.32 8.90 -6.85
C PRO A 137 13.89 9.15 -6.35
N LYS A 138 13.23 10.18 -6.89
CA LYS A 138 11.81 10.41 -6.64
C LYS A 138 10.97 9.32 -7.29
N ALA A 139 9.84 8.98 -6.66
CA ALA A 139 8.86 8.06 -7.21
C ALA A 139 8.38 8.52 -8.61
N PRO A 140 8.49 7.66 -9.64
CA PRO A 140 8.02 8.00 -10.98
C PRO A 140 6.49 7.92 -11.07
N SER A 141 5.94 8.52 -12.13
CA SER A 141 4.54 8.39 -12.51
C SER A 141 4.38 8.03 -13.98
N LEU A 142 3.28 7.37 -14.32
CA LEU A 142 2.88 6.96 -15.67
C LEU A 142 1.47 7.46 -15.97
N VAL A 143 1.22 7.94 -17.18
CA VAL A 143 -0.14 8.22 -17.65
C VAL A 143 -0.63 7.04 -18.46
N VAL A 144 -1.76 6.46 -18.06
CA VAL A 144 -2.47 5.42 -18.77
C VAL A 144 -3.66 6.06 -19.47
N GLU A 145 -3.77 5.86 -20.79
CA GLU A 145 -4.87 6.37 -21.60
C GLU A 145 -5.76 5.22 -22.07
N ALA A 146 -7.03 5.52 -22.29
CA ALA A 146 -7.96 4.57 -22.89
C ALA A 146 -7.55 4.28 -24.34
N SER A 147 -7.61 3.01 -24.74
CA SER A 147 -7.28 2.60 -26.11
C SER A 147 -8.52 2.61 -27.01
N ASP A 148 -9.26 1.52 -27.06
CA ASP A 148 -10.38 1.27 -27.98
C ASP A 148 -11.72 1.74 -27.40
N LYS A 149 -11.82 1.80 -26.07
CA LYS A 149 -13.03 2.22 -25.35
C LYS A 149 -12.91 3.68 -24.95
N PRO A 150 -14.03 4.39 -24.70
CA PRO A 150 -13.97 5.77 -24.22
C PRO A 150 -13.37 5.88 -22.81
N TYR A 151 -13.19 4.75 -22.11
CA TYR A 151 -12.67 4.65 -20.76
C TYR A 151 -11.49 3.68 -20.69
N VAL A 152 -10.61 3.90 -19.70
CA VAL A 152 -9.49 2.99 -19.40
C VAL A 152 -10.03 1.64 -18.92
N THR A 153 -9.67 0.58 -19.63
CA THR A 153 -9.98 -0.80 -19.23
C THR A 153 -8.93 -1.36 -18.27
N VAL A 154 -9.26 -2.47 -17.62
CA VAL A 154 -8.28 -3.26 -16.86
C VAL A 154 -7.11 -3.68 -17.75
N HIS A 155 -7.36 -4.03 -19.01
CA HIS A 155 -6.28 -4.41 -19.93
C HIS A 155 -5.34 -3.25 -20.26
N ASP A 156 -5.89 -2.07 -20.58
CA ASP A 156 -5.09 -0.85 -20.85
C ASP A 156 -4.18 -0.53 -19.66
N TYR A 157 -4.75 -0.62 -18.46
CA TYR A 157 -4.02 -0.37 -17.23
C TYR A 157 -2.90 -1.37 -17.00
N LEU A 158 -3.20 -2.66 -17.06
CA LEU A 158 -2.21 -3.71 -16.77
C LEU A 158 -1.08 -3.75 -17.80
N THR A 159 -1.42 -3.60 -19.09
CA THR A 159 -0.44 -3.60 -20.19
C THR A 159 0.49 -2.38 -20.16
N ALA A 160 0.03 -1.23 -19.66
CA ALA A 160 0.88 -0.05 -19.49
C ALA A 160 1.70 -0.12 -18.18
N VAL A 161 1.06 -0.46 -17.06
CA VAL A 161 1.67 -0.33 -15.72
C VAL A 161 2.63 -1.47 -15.41
N HIS A 162 2.36 -2.71 -15.85
CA HIS A 162 3.24 -3.84 -15.57
C HIS A 162 4.66 -3.69 -16.13
N PRO A 163 4.86 -3.49 -17.44
CA PRO A 163 6.21 -3.30 -17.97
C PRO A 163 6.89 -2.04 -17.42
N TRP A 164 6.12 -1.02 -17.01
CA TRP A 164 6.66 0.17 -16.35
C TRP A 164 7.18 -0.10 -14.93
N LEU A 165 6.53 -0.98 -14.16
CA LEU A 165 6.96 -1.34 -12.80
C LEU A 165 8.16 -2.31 -12.78
N LEU A 166 8.31 -3.18 -13.79
CA LEU A 166 9.40 -4.16 -13.84
C LEU A 166 10.82 -3.56 -13.67
N PRO A 167 11.23 -2.49 -14.39
CA PRO A 167 12.55 -1.89 -14.20
C PRO A 167 12.69 -1.21 -12.83
N LEU A 168 11.59 -0.91 -12.13
CA LEU A 168 11.60 -0.32 -10.80
C LEU A 168 11.74 -1.36 -9.68
N ARG A 169 11.70 -2.66 -10.00
CA ARG A 169 11.73 -3.74 -9.00
C ARG A 169 12.94 -3.64 -8.07
N GLN A 170 14.12 -3.33 -8.57
CA GLN A 170 15.32 -3.18 -7.73
C GLN A 170 15.21 -1.97 -6.79
N ASN A 171 14.71 -0.84 -7.28
CA ASN A 171 14.46 0.35 -6.47
C ASN A 171 13.42 0.08 -5.37
N ILE A 172 12.38 -0.68 -5.70
CA ILE A 172 11.35 -1.09 -4.74
C ILE A 172 11.98 -1.95 -3.63
N LEU A 173 12.83 -2.92 -3.98
CA LEU A 173 13.52 -3.75 -2.99
C LEU A 173 14.46 -2.92 -2.11
N SER A 174 15.20 -1.97 -2.69
CA SER A 174 16.04 -1.03 -1.94
C SER A 174 15.22 -0.16 -0.99
N ALA A 175 14.08 0.38 -1.44
CA ALA A 175 13.18 1.18 -0.62
C ALA A 175 12.58 0.39 0.56
N MET A 176 12.19 -0.87 0.33
CA MET A 176 11.73 -1.75 1.42
C MET A 176 12.85 -2.12 2.40
N SER A 177 14.11 -2.07 1.95
CA SER A 177 15.26 -2.52 2.74
C SER A 177 15.89 -1.44 3.62
N VAL A 178 15.39 -0.20 3.58
CA VAL A 178 16.01 0.95 4.29
C VAL A 178 16.19 0.67 5.78
N PHE A 179 15.15 0.20 6.46
CA PHE A 179 15.21 -0.07 7.89
C PHE A 179 15.53 -1.53 8.22
N ASN A 180 15.16 -2.45 7.34
CA ASN A 180 15.30 -3.89 7.59
C ASN A 180 15.62 -4.59 6.26
N PRO A 181 16.69 -5.38 6.17
CA PRO A 181 17.02 -6.12 4.95
C PRO A 181 15.87 -7.00 4.47
N VAL A 182 15.52 -6.87 3.19
CA VAL A 182 14.53 -7.73 2.57
C VAL A 182 15.16 -9.06 2.14
N PRO A 183 14.54 -10.21 2.44
CA PRO A 183 15.05 -11.51 2.00
C PRO A 183 15.19 -11.62 0.48
N ALA A 184 16.24 -12.30 0.03
CA ALA A 184 16.41 -12.62 -1.39
C ALA A 184 15.26 -13.49 -1.90
N GLY A 185 14.78 -13.21 -3.11
CA GLY A 185 13.68 -13.98 -3.72
C GLY A 185 12.29 -13.67 -3.15
N ILE A 186 12.12 -12.57 -2.39
CA ILE A 186 10.80 -12.16 -1.93
C ILE A 186 9.83 -11.98 -3.10
N LYS A 187 8.61 -12.47 -2.91
CA LYS A 187 7.54 -12.33 -3.89
C LYS A 187 6.79 -11.04 -3.64
N LEU A 188 6.87 -10.14 -4.62
CA LEU A 188 6.23 -8.83 -4.59
C LEU A 188 4.89 -8.88 -5.32
N VAL A 189 3.87 -8.29 -4.71
CA VAL A 189 2.52 -8.19 -5.23
C VAL A 189 2.14 -6.72 -5.38
N VAL A 190 1.53 -6.37 -6.50
CA VAL A 190 1.01 -5.03 -6.80
C VAL A 190 -0.43 -4.92 -6.29
N ASP A 191 -0.67 -3.97 -5.39
CA ASP A 191 -1.99 -3.59 -4.92
C ASP A 191 -2.44 -2.30 -5.62
N CYS A 192 -3.37 -2.47 -6.57
CA CYS A 192 -3.95 -1.41 -7.39
C CYS A 192 -5.38 -1.02 -6.95
N THR A 193 -5.74 -1.27 -5.69
CA THR A 193 -7.03 -0.83 -5.11
C THR A 193 -7.21 0.68 -5.16
N SER A 194 -6.12 1.43 -5.02
CA SER A 194 -6.03 2.84 -5.40
C SER A 194 -5.52 2.93 -6.85
N VAL A 195 -6.40 3.22 -7.80
CA VAL A 195 -6.05 3.14 -9.23
C VAL A 195 -5.01 4.20 -9.68
N ASP A 196 -4.94 5.33 -8.98
CA ASP A 196 -3.96 6.41 -9.21
C ASP A 196 -2.62 6.17 -8.49
N GLY A 197 -2.54 5.11 -7.68
CA GLY A 197 -1.41 4.87 -6.80
C GLY A 197 -1.23 3.41 -6.48
N VAL A 198 -0.28 2.76 -7.13
CA VAL A 198 0.03 1.35 -6.88
C VAL A 198 0.94 1.22 -5.66
N ASN A 199 0.53 0.36 -4.72
CA ASN A 199 1.39 -0.04 -3.61
C ASN A 199 2.00 -1.40 -3.93
N ILE A 200 3.27 -1.58 -3.60
CA ILE A 200 3.97 -2.86 -3.75
C ILE A 200 4.20 -3.44 -2.36
N ARG A 201 3.75 -4.67 -2.17
CA ARG A 201 3.81 -5.38 -0.88
C ARG A 201 4.46 -6.74 -1.07
N GLU A 202 5.00 -7.29 0.00
CA GLU A 202 5.22 -8.74 0.06
C GLU A 202 3.87 -9.47 -0.08
N GLU A 203 3.84 -10.63 -0.75
CA GLU A 203 2.65 -11.49 -0.82
C GLU A 203 2.04 -11.78 0.55
N GLY A 204 2.85 -12.12 1.57
CA GLY A 204 2.36 -12.41 2.92
C GLY A 204 1.67 -11.21 3.59
N GLU A 205 2.24 -10.02 3.47
CA GLU A 205 1.63 -8.75 3.91
C GLU A 205 0.33 -8.45 3.15
N TRP A 206 0.34 -8.66 1.83
CA TRP A 206 -0.83 -8.45 0.99
C TRP A 206 -1.99 -9.37 1.38
N ILE A 207 -1.71 -10.66 1.59
CA ILE A 207 -2.71 -11.65 2.04
C ILE A 207 -3.26 -11.24 3.41
N ARG A 208 -2.39 -10.88 4.37
CA ARG A 208 -2.79 -10.45 5.71
C ARG A 208 -3.69 -9.22 5.68
N GLY A 209 -3.36 -8.23 4.85
CA GLY A 209 -4.16 -7.01 4.70
C GLY A 209 -5.51 -7.21 3.99
N ARG A 210 -5.67 -8.30 3.24
CA ARG A 210 -6.91 -8.65 2.50
C ARG A 210 -7.84 -9.57 3.27
N ARG A 211 -7.35 -10.24 4.32
CA ARG A 211 -8.22 -11.02 5.20
C ARG A 211 -9.27 -10.06 5.75
N PRO A 212 -10.57 -10.42 5.68
CA PRO A 212 -11.58 -9.72 6.46
C PRO A 212 -11.02 -9.67 7.88
N THR A 213 -10.85 -8.47 8.44
CA THR A 213 -10.82 -8.38 9.88
C THR A 213 -12.09 -9.11 10.30
N GLY A 214 -11.95 -10.26 10.99
CA GLY A 214 -13.11 -10.86 11.64
C GLY A 214 -13.86 -9.76 12.40
N PRO A 215 -15.14 -9.95 12.76
CA PRO A 215 -15.77 -9.02 13.70
C PRO A 215 -14.75 -8.79 14.80
N ALA A 216 -14.35 -7.53 15.03
CA ALA A 216 -13.20 -7.21 15.86
C ALA A 216 -13.26 -8.13 17.06
N VAL A 217 -12.38 -9.13 17.10
CA VAL A 217 -12.26 -9.95 18.30
C VAL A 217 -11.51 -9.00 19.20
N GLY A 218 -12.27 -8.06 19.78
CA GLY A 218 -11.87 -7.39 20.99
C GLY A 218 -11.35 -8.47 21.92
N PRO A 219 -10.31 -8.16 22.71
CA PRO A 219 -9.65 -9.15 23.56
C PRO A 219 -10.70 -10.05 24.18
N SER A 220 -10.58 -11.35 23.91
CA SER A 220 -11.54 -12.35 24.35
C SER A 220 -12.00 -12.00 25.76
N LEU A 221 -13.30 -11.75 25.94
CA LEU A 221 -13.87 -11.41 27.25
C LEU A 221 -13.96 -12.63 28.18
N GLU A 222 -13.44 -13.79 27.76
CA GLU A 222 -13.35 -15.01 28.56
C GLU A 222 -12.68 -14.81 29.94
N PRO A 223 -11.68 -13.92 30.15
CA PRO A 223 -11.17 -13.65 31.51
C PRO A 223 -12.17 -12.88 32.39
N PHE A 224 -13.10 -12.12 31.81
CA PHE A 224 -14.05 -11.28 32.57
C PHE A 224 -15.24 -12.10 33.10
N ALA A 225 -15.65 -13.14 32.39
CA ALA A 225 -16.72 -14.03 32.83
C ALA A 225 -16.34 -14.82 34.10
N SER A 226 -15.07 -15.19 34.26
CA SER A 226 -14.57 -15.87 35.48
C SER A 226 -14.41 -14.95 36.69
N LEU A 227 -14.48 -13.62 36.51
CA LEU A 227 -14.32 -12.62 37.57
C LEU A 227 -15.61 -11.88 37.94
N GLY A 228 -16.75 -12.20 37.30
CA GLY A 228 -18.05 -11.62 37.65
C GLY A 228 -18.19 -10.11 37.38
N MET A 229 -17.34 -9.53 36.53
CA MET A 229 -17.40 -8.10 36.18
C MET A 229 -17.98 -7.90 34.77
N GLN A 230 -18.92 -6.98 34.63
CA GLN A 230 -19.41 -6.54 33.31
C GLN A 230 -18.35 -5.67 32.60
N PRO A 231 -18.19 -5.81 31.27
CA PRO A 231 -17.24 -4.99 30.52
C PRO A 231 -17.79 -3.56 30.36
N ASP A 232 -17.22 -2.62 31.10
CA ASP A 232 -17.45 -1.20 30.85
C ASP A 232 -16.49 -0.72 29.75
N ILE A 233 -17.05 -0.46 28.58
CA ILE A 233 -16.33 -0.07 27.35
C ILE A 233 -15.58 1.27 27.52
N THR A 234 -15.88 2.05 28.56
CA THR A 234 -15.20 3.32 28.86
C THR A 234 -13.72 3.16 29.23
N LEU A 235 -13.24 1.94 29.54
CA LEU A 235 -11.84 1.62 29.84
C LEU A 235 -10.89 1.63 28.64
N PHE A 236 -11.40 1.65 27.40
CA PHE A 236 -10.58 1.56 26.18
C PHE A 236 -10.44 2.88 25.43
N MET A 237 -10.87 4.00 26.01
CA MET A 237 -10.69 5.33 25.42
C MET A 237 -9.50 6.07 26.07
N PRO A 238 -8.75 6.89 25.30
CA PRO A 238 -7.66 7.69 25.86
C PRO A 238 -8.25 8.76 26.78
N HIS A 239 -7.90 8.73 28.07
CA HIS A 239 -8.48 9.65 29.07
C HIS A 239 -7.50 10.69 29.58
N ASP A 240 -7.95 11.94 29.56
CA ASP A 240 -7.47 13.06 30.35
C ASP A 240 -7.53 12.70 31.85
N PRO A 241 -6.46 12.92 32.64
CA PRO A 241 -6.41 12.58 34.06
C PRO A 241 -7.44 13.30 34.94
N ASN A 242 -8.14 14.32 34.43
CA ASN A 242 -9.21 15.03 35.15
C ASN A 242 -10.60 14.42 34.94
N THR A 243 -10.72 13.31 34.21
CA THR A 243 -12.02 12.68 33.92
C THR A 243 -12.50 11.83 35.10
N PRO A 244 -13.74 12.00 35.60
CA PRO A 244 -14.32 11.14 36.62
C PRO A 244 -14.31 9.67 36.17
N GLY A 245 -13.60 8.79 36.91
CA GLY A 245 -13.43 7.38 36.57
C GLY A 245 -11.99 6.96 36.25
N TYR A 246 -11.06 7.92 36.12
CA TYR A 246 -9.64 7.66 35.87
C TYR A 246 -8.98 6.79 36.97
N ASP A 247 -9.43 6.90 38.22
CA ASP A 247 -8.91 6.09 39.33
C ASP A 247 -9.17 4.58 39.13
N ARG A 248 -10.32 4.21 38.54
CA ARG A 248 -10.63 2.80 38.23
C ARG A 248 -9.79 2.28 37.06
N TYR A 249 -9.49 3.13 36.08
CA TYR A 249 -8.57 2.81 35.00
C TYR A 249 -7.14 2.58 35.54
N ARG A 250 -6.69 3.43 36.48
CA ARG A 250 -5.37 3.30 37.13
C ARG A 250 -5.25 1.99 37.93
N GLU A 251 -6.25 1.66 38.74
CA GLU A 251 -6.28 0.39 39.49
C GLU A 251 -6.29 -0.83 38.56
N PHE A 252 -7.02 -0.77 37.44
CA PHE A 252 -7.04 -1.83 36.43
C PHE A 252 -5.65 -2.06 35.80
N HIS A 253 -4.97 -0.99 35.39
CA HIS A 253 -3.62 -1.09 34.83
C HIS A 253 -2.56 -1.53 35.85
N GLN A 254 -2.71 -1.15 37.11
CA GLN A 254 -1.83 -1.62 38.18
C GLN A 254 -1.97 -3.13 38.40
N ARG A 255 -3.21 -3.64 38.41
CA ARG A 255 -3.47 -5.10 38.52
C ARG A 255 -2.96 -5.88 37.31
N LEU A 256 -3.06 -5.33 36.10
CA LEU A 256 -2.49 -5.98 34.91
C LEU A 256 -0.96 -6.09 34.98
N ASN A 257 -0.28 -5.06 35.49
CA ASN A 257 1.17 -5.10 35.71
C ASN A 257 1.57 -6.10 36.80
N GLU A 258 0.79 -6.23 37.88
CA GLU A 258 1.00 -7.24 38.92
C GLU A 258 0.83 -8.67 38.39
N ILE A 259 -0.13 -8.90 37.48
CA ILE A 259 -0.32 -10.20 36.81
C ILE A 259 0.80 -10.48 35.80
N GLY A 260 1.28 -9.45 35.08
CA GLY A 260 2.38 -9.57 34.12
C GLY A 260 3.71 -9.97 34.74
N GLN A 261 4.01 -9.52 35.96
CA GLN A 261 5.24 -9.92 36.69
C GLN A 261 5.20 -11.34 37.25
N GLY A 262 4.04 -12.01 37.26
CA GLY A 262 3.90 -13.39 37.75
C GLY A 262 4.45 -14.46 36.81
N TRP A 263 4.77 -14.12 35.56
CA TRP A 263 5.20 -15.08 34.52
C TRP A 263 6.73 -15.23 34.40
N GLU A 264 7.53 -14.41 35.09
CA GLU A 264 9.01 -14.47 35.07
C GLU A 264 9.63 -15.27 36.23
N ARG A 265 8.83 -16.03 36.99
CA ARG A 265 9.33 -16.92 38.05
C ARG A 265 8.74 -18.33 37.96
N TRP A 266 9.06 -19.05 36.89
CA TRP A 266 9.12 -20.52 36.86
C TRP A 266 10.18 -20.97 35.85
#